data_AF-A0A6P8ZBD4-F1
#
_entry.id   AF-A0A6P8ZBD4-F1
#
_cell.length_a   1.000
_cell.length_b   1.000
_cell.length_c   1.000
_cell.angle_alpha   90.00
_cell.angle_beta   90.00
_cell.angle_gamma   90.00
#
_symmetry.space_group_name_H-M   'P 1'
#
loop_
_entity.id
_entity.type
_entity.pdbx_description
1 polymer ?
#
loop_
_entity_poly.entity_id
_entity_poly.type
_entity_poly.pdbx_seq_one_letter_code
_entity_poly.pdbx_strand_id
1 'polypeptide(L)'
;MIVILKCRKCRHELVRETATRHIVVSFHGERLDLHSKDATCSNSEQDSLYFLEETGTPWISDIIEKCDWTKGKLNCPNCEARVGSFDFVSQSKCACGSALLPAVHLVKSKVDTSFQDSNVLTSLKT
;
A
#
# COMPACT_ATOMS: atom_id res chain seq x y z
N MET A 1 -12.43 -5.75 -10.53
CA MET A 1 -12.15 -6.16 -9.15
C MET A 1 -11.62 -4.96 -8.38
N ILE A 2 -12.06 -4.76 -7.14
CA ILE A 2 -11.60 -3.71 -6.23
C ILE A 2 -10.90 -4.40 -5.07
N VAL A 3 -9.69 -3.95 -4.73
CA VAL A 3 -8.95 -4.41 -3.56
C VAL A 3 -8.97 -3.32 -2.51
N ILE A 4 -9.33 -3.67 -1.28
CA ILE A 4 -9.40 -2.73 -0.17
C ILE A 4 -8.52 -3.25 0.95
N LEU A 5 -7.51 -2.45 1.34
CA LEU A 5 -6.71 -2.68 2.54
C LEU A 5 -7.35 -1.94 3.71
N LYS A 6 -7.64 -2.66 4.78
CA LYS A 6 -8.29 -2.14 5.98
C LYS A 6 -7.37 -2.28 7.18
N CYS A 7 -7.46 -1.36 8.14
CA CYS A 7 -6.75 -1.49 9.39
C CYS A 7 -7.22 -2.74 10.15
N ARG A 8 -6.29 -3.58 10.60
CA ARG A 8 -6.64 -4.82 11.30
C ARG A 8 -7.34 -4.62 12.64
N LYS A 9 -7.08 -3.48 13.30
CA LYS A 9 -7.65 -3.15 14.61
C LYS A 9 -9.11 -2.66 14.52
N CYS A 10 -9.40 -1.74 13.60
CA CYS A 10 -10.69 -1.06 13.55
C CYS A 10 -11.46 -1.23 12.23
N ARG A 11 -10.90 -1.98 11.27
CA ARG A 11 -11.45 -2.22 9.93
C ARG A 11 -11.68 -0.97 9.08
N HIS A 12 -11.16 0.18 9.50
CA HIS A 12 -11.17 1.41 8.71
C HIS A 12 -10.39 1.20 7.40
N GLU A 13 -10.95 1.68 6.30
CA GLU A 13 -10.34 1.61 4.98
C GLU A 13 -9.11 2.52 4.91
N LEU A 14 -7.96 1.92 4.57
CA LEU A 14 -6.69 2.63 4.45
C LEU A 14 -6.35 2.90 2.99
N VAL A 15 -6.55 1.91 2.13
CA VAL A 15 -6.21 1.97 0.70
C VAL A 15 -7.31 1.29 -0.11
N ARG A 16 -7.71 1.92 -1.22
CA ARG A 16 -8.67 1.37 -2.19
C ARG A 16 -8.06 1.37 -3.58
N GLU A 17 -7.72 0.19 -4.04
CA GLU A 17 -7.19 -0.08 -5.36
C GLU A 17 -8.31 -0.54 -6.30
N THR A 18 -8.35 0.05 -7.49
CA THR A 18 -9.34 -0.25 -8.53
C THR A 18 -8.60 -0.58 -9.83
N ALA A 19 -9.30 -1.13 -10.81
CA ALA A 19 -8.71 -1.45 -12.12
C ALA A 19 -8.06 -0.25 -12.84
N THR A 20 -8.43 0.98 -12.49
CA THR A 20 -7.86 2.20 -13.06
C THR A 20 -6.89 2.92 -12.12
N ARG A 21 -6.80 2.50 -10.86
CA ARG A 21 -5.99 3.15 -9.82
C ARG A 21 -5.17 2.09 -9.08
N HIS A 22 -3.95 1.89 -9.60
CA HIS A 22 -2.96 0.97 -9.04
C HIS A 22 -2.16 1.71 -7.98
N ILE A 23 -2.45 1.42 -6.71
CA ILE A 23 -1.79 2.07 -5.57
C ILE A 23 -0.74 1.12 -4.99
N VAL A 24 -0.99 -0.19 -5.04
CA VAL A 24 -0.05 -1.18 -4.56
C VAL A 24 0.97 -1.44 -5.67
N VAL A 25 2.24 -1.34 -5.32
CA VAL A 25 3.36 -1.47 -6.26
C VAL A 25 4.24 -2.66 -5.92
N SER A 26 5.01 -3.10 -6.91
CA SER A 26 6.01 -4.16 -6.76
C SER A 26 7.20 -3.71 -5.92
N PHE A 27 8.09 -4.64 -5.60
CA PHE A 27 9.38 -4.34 -4.95
C PHE A 27 10.26 -3.38 -5.77
N HIS A 28 9.97 -3.20 -7.05
CA HIS A 28 10.69 -2.30 -7.95
C HIS A 28 9.88 -1.03 -8.29
N GLY A 29 8.73 -0.81 -7.64
CA GLY A 29 7.87 0.34 -7.89
C GLY A 29 7.02 0.23 -9.16
N GLU A 30 6.98 -0.95 -9.80
CA GLU A 30 6.13 -1.19 -10.96
C GLU A 30 4.68 -1.44 -10.52
N ARG A 31 3.72 -1.08 -11.36
CA ARG A 31 2.29 -1.34 -11.08
C ARG A 31 2.08 -2.84 -10.94
N LEU A 32 1.64 -3.27 -9.76
CA LEU A 32 1.45 -4.69 -9.49
C LEU A 32 0.00 -5.06 -9.76
N ASP A 33 -0.24 -5.86 -10.79
CA ASP A 33 -1.46 -6.64 -10.86
C ASP A 33 -1.34 -7.77 -9.82
N LEU A 34 -2.10 -7.68 -8.73
CA LEU A 34 -2.23 -8.74 -7.70
C LEU A 34 -2.72 -10.10 -8.29
N HIS A 35 -3.03 -10.14 -9.59
CA HIS A 35 -3.45 -11.32 -10.36
C HIS A 35 -2.29 -12.07 -11.04
N SER A 36 -1.15 -11.42 -11.28
CA SER A 36 -0.07 -11.94 -12.11
C SER A 36 1.03 -12.55 -11.23
N LYS A 37 1.31 -13.85 -11.39
CA LYS A 37 2.49 -14.53 -10.81
C LYS A 37 3.76 -14.16 -11.57
N ASP A 38 4.00 -12.88 -11.82
CA ASP A 38 5.26 -12.48 -12.44
C ASP A 38 6.39 -12.51 -11.41
N ALA A 39 7.57 -12.88 -11.88
CA ALA A 39 8.72 -13.26 -11.08
C ALA A 39 9.22 -12.08 -10.24
N THR A 40 8.61 -11.90 -9.07
CA THR A 40 8.97 -10.85 -8.13
C THR A 40 10.30 -11.22 -7.47
N CYS A 41 11.19 -10.24 -7.39
CA CYS A 41 12.41 -10.31 -6.61
C CYS A 41 12.04 -10.31 -5.11
N SER A 42 11.50 -11.43 -4.64
CA SER A 42 10.94 -11.58 -3.30
C SER A 42 12.00 -12.13 -2.34
N ASN A 43 12.22 -11.43 -1.23
CA ASN A 43 12.84 -12.02 -0.04
C ASN A 43 11.79 -12.12 1.09
N SER A 44 12.06 -12.94 2.11
CA SER A 44 11.10 -13.27 3.17
C SER A 44 10.66 -12.07 4.01
N GLU A 45 11.50 -11.04 4.16
CA GLU A 45 11.17 -9.84 4.92
C GLU A 45 10.27 -8.88 4.12
N GLN A 46 10.53 -8.71 2.83
CA GLN A 46 9.74 -7.85 1.96
C GLN A 46 8.36 -8.45 1.65
N ASP A 47 8.23 -9.78 1.65
CA ASP A 47 6.93 -10.42 1.49
C ASP A 47 5.98 -10.18 2.68
N SER A 48 6.47 -9.62 3.79
CA SER A 48 5.60 -9.18 4.91
C SER A 48 5.03 -7.77 4.73
N LEU A 49 5.33 -7.09 3.63
CA LEU A 49 4.97 -5.69 3.37
C LEU A 49 4.09 -5.55 2.11
N TYR A 50 3.19 -4.56 2.14
CA TYR A 50 2.56 -4.00 0.96
C TYR A 50 3.25 -2.68 0.64
N PHE A 51 3.92 -2.59 -0.51
CA PHE A 51 4.50 -1.34 -0.98
C PHE A 51 3.44 -0.50 -1.68
N LEU A 52 3.49 0.81 -1.48
CA LEU A 52 2.51 1.76 -2.01
C LEU A 52 3.18 2.87 -2.80
N GLU A 53 2.46 3.40 -3.79
CA GLU A 53 2.75 4.69 -4.41
C GLU A 53 2.51 5.81 -3.40
N GLU A 54 3.48 6.70 -3.21
CA GLU A 54 3.45 7.78 -2.22
C GLU A 54 2.31 8.78 -2.40
N THR A 55 1.86 8.99 -3.65
CA THR A 55 0.75 9.89 -3.99
C THR A 55 -0.58 9.14 -4.18
N GLY A 56 -0.55 7.82 -4.07
CA GLY A 56 -1.68 6.95 -4.35
C GLY A 56 -2.78 7.01 -3.29
N THR A 57 -2.58 7.67 -2.14
CA THR A 57 -3.65 7.88 -1.15
C THR A 57 -3.53 9.22 -0.43
N PRO A 58 -4.55 10.11 -0.45
CA PRO A 58 -4.44 11.47 0.09
C PRO A 58 -3.93 11.55 1.54
N TRP A 59 -4.42 10.68 2.44
CA TRP A 59 -4.00 10.73 3.85
C TRP A 59 -2.52 10.36 4.04
N ILE A 60 -1.95 9.54 3.15
CA ILE A 60 -0.53 9.18 3.19
C ILE A 60 0.29 10.35 2.65
N SER A 61 -0.10 10.91 1.50
CA SER A 61 0.53 12.08 0.90
C SER A 61 0.60 13.25 1.89
N ASP A 62 -0.51 13.54 2.58
CA ASP A 62 -0.59 14.62 3.58
C ASP A 62 0.39 14.40 4.74
N ILE A 63 0.62 13.16 5.16
CA ILE A 63 1.56 12.85 6.24
C ILE A 63 3.00 13.00 5.74
N ILE A 64 3.29 12.55 4.52
CA ILE A 64 4.63 12.65 3.91
C ILE A 64 5.02 14.11 3.74
N GLU A 65 4.09 14.93 3.22
CA GLU A 65 4.30 16.37 3.03
C GLU A 65 4.56 17.06 4.38
N LYS A 66 3.78 16.74 5.42
CA LYS A 66 3.99 17.26 6.78
C LYS A 66 5.31 16.81 7.43
N CYS A 67 5.93 15.77 6.91
CA CYS A 67 7.23 15.27 7.37
C CYS A 67 8.37 15.65 6.41
N ASP A 68 8.13 16.59 5.50
CA ASP A 68 9.13 17.11 4.55
C ASP A 68 9.85 16.01 3.78
N TRP A 69 9.11 14.97 3.36
CA TRP A 69 9.68 13.85 2.58
C TRP A 69 10.86 13.16 3.25
N THR A 70 10.85 13.05 4.58
CA THR A 70 11.92 12.38 5.35
C THR A 70 11.58 10.92 5.66
N LYS A 71 11.40 10.57 6.94
CA LYS A 71 11.02 9.23 7.39
C LYS A 71 10.02 9.32 8.53
N GLY A 72 9.07 8.39 8.57
CA GLY A 72 7.99 8.45 9.52
C GLY A 72 7.18 7.17 9.62
N LYS A 73 6.19 7.21 10.53
CA LYS A 73 5.28 6.09 10.81
C LYS A 73 3.93 6.39 10.19
N LEU A 74 3.28 5.37 9.65
CA LEU A 74 1.89 5.44 9.23
C LEU A 74 1.01 4.86 10.33
N ASN A 75 0.17 5.72 10.89
CA ASN A 75 -0.82 5.36 11.89
C ASN A 75 -2.21 5.41 11.25
N CYS A 76 -3.08 4.47 11.59
CA CYS A 76 -4.46 4.46 11.12
C CYS A 76 -5.15 5.76 11.54
N PRO A 77 -5.77 6.52 10.60
CA PRO A 77 -6.41 7.80 10.92
C PRO A 77 -7.62 7.66 11.86
N ASN A 78 -8.20 6.46 11.98
CA ASN A 78 -9.38 6.20 12.82
C ASN A 78 -9.06 5.69 14.23
N CYS A 79 -7.95 4.97 14.42
CA CYS A 79 -7.67 4.32 15.71
C CYS A 79 -6.22 4.45 16.18
N GLU A 80 -5.42 5.23 15.44
CA GLU A 80 -4.01 5.57 15.70
C GLU A 80 -3.05 4.37 15.78
N ALA A 81 -3.54 3.16 15.56
CA ALA A 81 -2.69 1.97 15.51
C ALA A 81 -1.69 2.08 14.36
N ARG A 82 -0.43 1.73 14.63
CA ARG A 82 0.61 1.70 13.60
C ARG A 82 0.31 0.62 12.57
N VAL A 83 0.23 1.02 11.31
CA VAL A 83 -0.09 0.16 10.16
C VAL A 83 1.06 0.08 9.16
N GLY A 84 2.04 0.99 9.21
CA GLY A 84 3.16 1.02 8.29
C GLY A 84 4.22 2.07 8.62
N SER A 85 5.02 2.40 7.62
CA SER A 85 6.05 3.45 7.68
C SER A 85 6.38 3.97 6.27
N PHE A 86 7.08 5.10 6.23
CA PHE A 86 7.75 5.58 5.04
C PHE A 86 9.20 5.99 5.38
N ASP A 87 10.13 5.78 4.45
CA ASP A 87 11.52 6.21 4.59
C ASP A 87 12.10 6.60 3.23
N PHE A 88 12.20 7.91 2.98
CA PHE A 88 12.80 8.46 1.77
C PHE A 88 14.31 8.75 1.93
N VAL A 89 14.82 8.76 3.18
CA VAL A 89 16.20 9.14 3.51
C VAL A 89 17.12 7.93 3.44
N SER A 90 16.66 6.78 3.94
CA SER A 90 17.42 5.54 4.07
C SER A 90 16.79 4.42 3.26
N GLN A 91 16.48 4.70 2.00
CA GLN A 91 15.93 3.70 1.09
C GLN A 91 16.90 2.52 0.93
N SER A 92 16.36 1.32 1.14
CA SER A 92 17.11 0.08 0.98
C SER A 92 17.05 -0.40 -0.46
N LYS A 93 18.14 -0.99 -0.94
CA LYS A 93 18.14 -1.70 -2.23
C LYS A 93 17.32 -2.98 -2.11
N CYS A 94 16.61 -3.33 -3.17
CA CYS A 94 16.04 -4.67 -3.31
C CYS A 94 17.17 -5.71 -3.22
N ALA A 95 16.88 -6.92 -2.74
CA ALA A 95 17.89 -7.97 -2.59
C ALA A 95 18.51 -8.39 -3.92
N CYS A 96 17.85 -8.15 -5.05
CA CYS A 96 18.42 -8.34 -6.39
C CYS A 96 19.50 -7.31 -6.74
N GLY A 97 19.58 -6.19 -5.99
CA GLY A 97 20.51 -5.08 -6.24
C GLY A 97 20.14 -4.17 -7.40
N SER A 98 19.09 -4.49 -8.16
CA SER A 98 18.73 -3.79 -9.41
C SER A 98 17.93 -2.50 -9.20
N ALA A 99 17.22 -2.36 -8.07
CA ALA A 99 16.36 -1.21 -7.78
C ALA A 99 16.36 -0.86 -6.29
N LEU A 100 15.93 0.37 -5.97
CA LEU A 100 15.56 0.75 -4.61
C LEU A 100 14.14 0.30 -4.31
N LEU A 101 13.88 -0.10 -3.06
CA LEU A 101 12.54 -0.42 -2.62
C LEU A 101 11.68 0.85 -2.54
N PRO A 102 10.38 0.77 -2.83
CA PRO A 102 9.48 1.89 -2.62
C PRO A 102 9.53 2.37 -1.17
N ALA A 103 9.56 3.68 -0.99
CA ALA A 103 9.75 4.31 0.31
C ALA A 103 8.57 4.05 1.26
N VAL A 104 7.36 3.87 0.73
CA VAL A 104 6.11 3.77 1.50
C VAL A 104 5.62 2.33 1.55
N HIS A 105 5.30 1.85 2.76
CA HIS A 105 4.78 0.50 2.93
C HIS A 105 3.79 0.37 4.11
N LEU A 106 2.88 -0.60 3.99
CA LEU A 106 2.05 -1.12 5.07
C LEU A 106 2.52 -2.52 5.47
N VAL A 107 2.36 -2.86 6.76
CA VAL A 107 2.71 -4.18 7.28
C VAL A 107 1.52 -5.12 7.11
N LYS A 108 1.68 -6.22 6.37
CA LYS A 108 0.59 -7.18 6.07
C LYS A 108 -0.10 -7.68 7.35
N SER A 109 0.63 -7.92 8.43
CA SER A 109 0.07 -8.36 9.72
C SER A 109 -0.76 -7.30 10.46
N LYS A 110 -0.75 -6.04 10.01
CA LYS A 110 -1.47 -4.90 10.59
C LYS A 110 -2.65 -4.44 9.73
N VAL A 111 -2.86 -5.07 8.58
CA VAL A 111 -3.96 -4.77 7.67
C VAL A 111 -4.70 -6.05 7.26
N ASP A 112 -5.94 -5.92 6.80
CA ASP A 112 -6.66 -7.00 6.16
C ASP A 112 -7.00 -6.62 4.72
N THR A 113 -7.00 -7.62 3.85
CA THR A 113 -7.31 -7.46 2.43
C THR A 113 -8.72 -7.96 2.16
N SER A 114 -9.55 -7.14 1.53
CA SER A 114 -10.88 -7.53 1.06
C SER A 114 -11.03 -7.27 -0.44
N PHE A 115 -11.71 -8.19 -1.12
CA PHE A 115 -11.93 -8.16 -2.56
C PHE A 115 -13.41 -7.88 -2.83
N GLN A 116 -13.71 -6.99 -3.76
CA GLN A 116 -15.08 -6.73 -4.22
C GLN A 116 -15.15 -6.79 -5.75
N ASP A 117 -16.24 -7.36 -6.26
CA ASP A 117 -16.54 -7.33 -7.69
C ASP A 117 -17.10 -5.95 -8.08
N SER A 118 -16.64 -5.42 -9.20
CA SER A 118 -17.01 -4.10 -9.71
C SER A 118 -18.46 -4.01 -10.26
N ASN A 119 -19.21 -5.12 -10.24
CA ASN A 119 -20.54 -5.22 -10.86
C ASN A 119 -21.73 -4.83 -9.96
N VAL A 120 -21.51 -4.30 -8.75
CA VAL A 120 -22.61 -4.02 -7.79
C VAL A 120 -23.09 -2.55 -7.78
N LEU A 121 -22.52 -1.65 -8.60
CA LEU A 121 -22.85 -0.22 -8.54
C LEU A 121 -23.93 0.29 -9.52
N THR A 122 -24.62 -0.57 -10.27
CA THR A 122 -25.69 -0.16 -11.22
C THR A 122 -27.11 -0.53 -10.81
N SER A 123 -27.39 -0.78 -9.53
CA SER A 123 -28.77 -0.86 -9.05
C SER A 123 -28.89 -0.27 -7.67
N LEU A 124 -29.20 1.04 -7.62
CA LEU A 124 -30.00 1.73 -6.60
C LEU A 124 -29.98 3.23 -6.93
N LYS A 125 -30.57 3.58 -8.07
CA LYS A 125 -31.18 4.89 -8.31
C LYS A 125 -32.44 4.64 -9.14
N THR A 126 -33.52 4.28 -8.46
CA THR A 126 -34.89 4.47 -8.92
C THR A 126 -35.50 5.55 -8.06
#